data_AF-A0A8J7D893-F1
#
_entry.id   AF-A0A8J7D893-F1
#
_cell.length_a   1.000
_cell.length_b   1.000
_cell.length_c   1.000
_cell.angle_alpha   90.00
_cell.angle_beta   90.00
_cell.angle_gamma   90.00
#
_symmetry.space_group_name_H-M   'P 1'
#
loop_
_entity.id
_entity.type
_entity.pdbx_description
1 polymer ?
#
loop_
_entity_poly.entity_id
_entity_poly.type
_entity_poly.pdbx_seq_one_letter_code
_entity_poly.pdbx_strand_id
1 'polypeptide(L)'
;MANQRETHSYDNQIDTFAEALETARQMQQNWLTYGIDFVNFYVEDVDGDWLETWGHDEIFGNYQLDAIKEFLVSDDNVAISTRQYLAEQAFLGRSPLTLFDIAVNLEECWRITPADERLTAVIKLLAGEGNSVDTDDIKLLDLANGLQAKLAQML
;
A
#
# COMPACT_ATOMS: atom_id res chain seq x y z
N MET A 1 -9.34 45.51 4.25
CA MET A 1 -8.45 44.62 5.02
C MET A 1 -8.36 43.33 4.22
N ALA A 2 -7.25 43.13 3.51
CA ALA A 2 -7.07 42.00 2.60
C ALA A 2 -6.63 40.77 3.41
N ASN A 3 -7.39 39.68 3.31
CA ASN A 3 -7.04 38.40 3.90
C ASN A 3 -5.85 37.80 3.15
N GLN A 4 -4.66 37.88 3.73
CA GLN A 4 -3.52 37.06 3.36
C GLN A 4 -3.79 35.65 3.88
N ARG A 5 -4.41 34.81 3.03
CA ARG A 5 -4.39 33.36 3.22
C ARG A 5 -3.02 32.86 2.80
N GLU A 6 -2.33 32.24 3.75
CA GLU A 6 -1.01 31.63 3.65
C GLU A 6 -0.88 30.74 2.40
N THR A 7 0.03 31.10 1.51
CA THR A 7 0.40 30.37 0.28
C THR A 7 1.50 29.33 0.49
N HIS A 8 1.82 29.00 1.74
CA HIS A 8 3.03 28.21 2.08
C HIS A 8 2.99 26.73 1.67
N SER A 9 1.84 26.18 1.26
CA SER A 9 1.71 24.77 0.88
C SER A 9 1.94 24.48 -0.60
N TYR A 10 1.74 25.48 -1.48
CA TYR A 10 1.89 25.28 -2.93
C TYR A 10 3.34 25.50 -3.41
N ASP A 11 4.04 26.44 -2.77
CA ASP A 11 5.44 26.76 -3.13
C ASP A 11 6.34 25.53 -2.96
N ASN A 12 6.23 24.80 -1.84
CA ASN A 12 7.02 23.59 -1.59
C ASN A 12 6.77 22.46 -2.62
N GLN A 13 5.53 22.32 -3.12
CA GLN A 13 5.21 21.28 -4.10
C GLN A 13 5.76 21.63 -5.49
N ILE A 14 5.73 22.92 -5.85
CA ILE A 14 6.28 23.42 -7.11
C ILE A 14 7.81 23.32 -7.10
N ASP A 15 8.44 23.65 -5.98
CA ASP A 15 9.90 23.56 -5.81
C ASP A 15 10.36 22.10 -5.88
N THR A 16 9.66 21.17 -5.21
CA THR A 16 9.95 19.73 -5.28
C THR A 16 9.78 19.19 -6.71
N PHE A 17 8.75 19.64 -7.43
CA PHE A 17 8.54 19.25 -8.82
C PHE A 17 9.64 19.81 -9.74
N ALA A 18 10.06 21.05 -9.52
CA ALA A 18 11.13 21.68 -10.29
C ALA A 18 12.48 20.98 -10.05
N GLU A 19 12.76 20.60 -8.81
CA GLU A 19 13.96 19.83 -8.43
C GLU A 19 13.97 18.44 -9.06
N ALA A 20 12.84 17.73 -9.01
CA ALA A 20 12.69 16.43 -9.66
C ALA A 20 12.84 16.53 -11.19
N LEU A 21 12.27 17.58 -11.81
CA LEU A 21 12.40 17.82 -13.24
C LEU A 21 13.85 18.10 -13.65
N GLU A 22 14.57 18.93 -12.88
CA GLU A 22 15.95 19.27 -13.18
C GLU A 22 16.86 18.04 -13.01
N THR A 23 16.61 17.23 -11.98
CA THR A 23 17.32 15.97 -11.76
C THR A 23 17.07 14.98 -12.90
N ALA A 24 15.83 14.84 -13.36
CA ALA A 24 15.50 13.99 -14.50
C ALA A 24 16.18 14.46 -15.80
N ARG A 25 16.25 15.78 -16.04
CA ARG A 25 16.99 16.35 -17.18
C ARG A 25 18.48 16.07 -17.08
N GLN A 26 19.05 16.19 -15.90
CA GLN A 26 20.45 15.92 -15.66
C GLN A 26 20.77 14.43 -15.87
N MET A 27 19.90 13.52 -15.41
CA MET A 27 20.01 12.09 -15.69
C MET A 27 19.98 11.79 -17.19
N GLN A 28 19.03 12.39 -17.93
CA GLN A 28 18.95 12.23 -19.39
C GLN A 28 20.22 12.74 -20.09
N GLN A 29 20.72 13.90 -19.70
CA GLN A 29 21.95 14.45 -20.27
C GLN A 29 23.17 13.57 -19.95
N ASN A 30 23.24 13.02 -18.74
CA ASN A 30 24.31 12.11 -18.34
C ASN A 30 24.25 10.81 -19.16
N TRP A 31 23.06 10.25 -19.40
CA TRP A 31 22.91 9.10 -20.29
C TRP A 31 23.37 9.42 -21.72
N LEU A 32 22.97 10.54 -22.30
CA LEU A 32 23.41 10.95 -23.64
C LEU A 32 24.93 11.15 -23.76
N THR A 33 25.56 11.59 -22.66
CA THR A 33 26.98 11.94 -22.63
C THR A 33 27.87 10.72 -22.33
N TYR A 34 27.46 9.87 -21.40
CA TYR A 34 28.27 8.79 -20.83
C TYR A 34 27.76 7.39 -21.16
N GLY A 35 26.67 7.26 -21.93
CA GLY A 35 26.12 5.95 -22.29
C GLY A 35 25.65 5.20 -21.03
N ILE A 36 26.02 3.92 -20.91
CA ILE A 36 25.68 3.08 -19.76
C ILE A 36 26.51 3.45 -18.51
N ASP A 37 27.69 4.06 -18.68
CA ASP A 37 28.60 4.40 -17.58
C ASP A 37 28.05 5.50 -16.65
N PHE A 38 26.95 6.16 -17.03
CA PHE A 38 26.27 7.17 -16.23
C PHE A 38 25.73 6.64 -14.89
N VAL A 39 25.50 5.32 -14.80
CA VAL A 39 25.04 4.64 -13.57
C VAL A 39 25.99 4.92 -12.40
N ASN A 40 27.30 5.03 -12.65
CA ASN A 40 28.32 5.36 -11.64
C ASN A 40 28.10 6.69 -10.92
N PHE A 41 27.25 7.58 -11.46
CA PHE A 41 26.90 8.83 -10.79
C PHE A 41 25.76 8.69 -9.77
N TYR A 42 25.01 7.59 -9.81
CA TYR A 42 23.75 7.43 -9.07
C TYR A 42 23.70 6.17 -8.20
N VAL A 43 24.61 5.22 -8.41
CA VAL A 43 24.67 3.96 -7.66
C VAL A 43 26.07 3.81 -7.06
N GLU A 44 26.14 3.62 -5.74
CA GLU A 44 27.42 3.53 -5.01
C GLU A 44 28.14 2.18 -5.19
N ASP A 45 27.40 1.10 -5.48
CA ASP A 45 27.94 -0.25 -5.72
C ASP A 45 27.58 -0.75 -7.13
N VAL A 46 28.15 -0.11 -8.16
CA VAL A 46 27.85 -0.44 -9.58
C VAL A 46 28.35 -1.82 -10.00
N ASP A 47 29.42 -2.30 -9.35
CA ASP A 47 30.02 -3.62 -9.61
C ASP A 47 29.33 -4.74 -8.82
N GLY A 48 28.44 -4.41 -7.89
CA GLY A 48 27.61 -5.35 -7.15
C GLY A 48 26.35 -5.77 -7.92
N ASP A 49 25.53 -6.59 -7.28
CA ASP A 49 24.30 -7.15 -7.88
C ASP A 49 23.14 -6.13 -7.95
N TRP A 50 23.43 -4.81 -7.94
CA TRP A 50 22.41 -3.76 -7.80
C TRP A 50 21.39 -3.77 -8.93
N LEU A 51 21.79 -4.14 -10.15
CA LEU A 51 20.93 -4.23 -11.33
C LEU A 51 20.06 -5.48 -11.24
N GLU A 52 20.62 -6.59 -10.79
CA GLU A 52 19.96 -7.87 -10.54
C GLU A 52 18.98 -7.77 -9.36
N THR A 53 19.27 -6.91 -8.38
CA THR A 53 18.40 -6.58 -7.25
C THR A 53 17.56 -5.33 -7.49
N TRP A 54 17.60 -4.72 -8.67
CA TRP A 54 16.85 -3.49 -8.93
C TRP A 54 15.35 -3.82 -9.00
N GLY A 55 14.61 -3.41 -7.97
CA GLY A 55 13.22 -3.82 -7.74
C GLY A 55 13.05 -5.01 -6.77
N HIS A 56 14.13 -5.63 -6.28
CA HIS A 56 14.07 -6.64 -5.22
C HIS A 56 13.78 -6.05 -3.83
N ASP A 57 14.03 -4.77 -3.59
CA ASP A 57 13.58 -4.09 -2.36
C ASP A 57 12.05 -4.01 -2.27
N GLU A 58 11.33 -4.12 -3.40
CA GLU A 58 9.87 -4.30 -3.46
C GLU A 58 9.44 -5.78 -3.33
N ILE A 59 10.38 -6.74 -3.40
CA ILE A 59 10.08 -8.17 -3.40
C ILE A 59 9.77 -8.72 -2.00
N PHE A 60 10.27 -8.09 -0.93
CA PHE A 60 9.85 -8.44 0.43
C PHE A 60 8.37 -8.08 0.70
N GLY A 61 7.87 -6.99 0.10
CA GLY A 61 6.44 -6.66 0.09
C GLY A 61 5.64 -7.65 -0.77
N ASN A 62 6.21 -8.11 -1.89
CA ASN A 62 5.55 -9.07 -2.77
C ASN A 62 5.35 -10.45 -2.13
N TYR A 63 6.27 -10.99 -1.34
CA TYR A 63 6.05 -12.31 -0.70
C TYR A 63 4.87 -12.29 0.28
N GLN A 64 4.79 -11.28 1.14
CA GLN A 64 3.69 -11.13 2.09
C GLN A 64 2.38 -10.84 1.36
N LEU A 65 2.41 -9.94 0.37
CA LEU A 65 1.26 -9.62 -0.45
C LEU A 65 0.76 -10.83 -1.25
N ASP A 66 1.66 -11.64 -1.80
CA ASP A 66 1.31 -12.84 -2.58
C ASP A 66 0.74 -13.94 -1.68
N ALA A 67 1.28 -14.13 -0.47
CA ALA A 67 0.68 -15.01 0.53
C ALA A 67 -0.73 -14.55 0.93
N ILE A 68 -0.94 -13.24 1.11
CA ILE A 68 -2.28 -12.66 1.39
C ILE A 68 -3.22 -12.89 0.21
N LYS A 69 -2.78 -12.65 -1.04
CA LYS A 69 -3.59 -12.89 -2.24
C LYS A 69 -3.99 -14.37 -2.35
N GLU A 70 -3.03 -15.29 -2.19
CA GLU A 70 -3.28 -16.72 -2.25
C GLU A 70 -4.30 -17.15 -1.18
N PHE A 71 -4.14 -16.65 0.05
CA PHE A 71 -5.11 -16.87 1.12
C PHE A 71 -6.51 -16.34 0.77
N LEU A 72 -6.63 -15.10 0.27
CA LEU A 72 -7.94 -14.49 -0.04
C LEU A 72 -8.69 -15.22 -1.17
N VAL A 73 -7.97 -15.90 -2.06
CA VAL A 73 -8.56 -16.70 -3.16
C VAL A 73 -8.85 -18.14 -2.71
N SER A 74 -8.21 -18.62 -1.64
CA SER A 74 -8.34 -19.98 -1.12
C SER A 74 -9.75 -20.34 -0.62
N ASP A 75 -9.96 -21.63 -0.41
CA ASP A 75 -11.20 -22.19 0.17
C ASP A 75 -11.23 -22.13 1.72
N ASP A 76 -10.33 -21.35 2.35
CA ASP A 76 -10.41 -21.11 3.79
C ASP A 76 -11.74 -20.43 4.15
N ASN A 77 -12.36 -20.86 5.25
CA ASN A 77 -13.65 -20.35 5.67
C ASN A 77 -13.64 -18.84 5.91
N VAL A 78 -12.51 -18.28 6.39
CA VAL A 78 -12.34 -16.85 6.59
C VAL A 78 -12.28 -16.14 5.23
N ALA A 79 -11.49 -16.66 4.28
CA ALA A 79 -11.37 -16.10 2.94
C ALA A 79 -12.69 -16.13 2.14
N ILE A 80 -13.45 -17.22 2.25
CA ILE A 80 -14.81 -17.33 1.68
C ILE A 80 -15.73 -16.28 2.30
N SER A 81 -15.70 -16.15 3.63
CA SER A 81 -16.52 -15.17 4.35
C SER A 81 -16.16 -13.74 3.97
N THR A 82 -14.88 -13.44 3.77
CA THR A 82 -14.41 -12.12 3.30
C THR A 82 -14.93 -11.83 1.91
N ARG A 83 -14.85 -12.78 0.98
CA ARG A 83 -15.39 -12.62 -0.39
C ARG A 83 -16.90 -12.40 -0.39
N GLN A 84 -17.65 -13.14 0.43
CA GLN A 84 -19.09 -12.98 0.57
C GLN A 84 -19.45 -11.61 1.15
N TYR A 85 -18.77 -11.19 2.22
CA TYR A 85 -18.97 -9.87 2.82
C TYR A 85 -18.73 -8.75 1.82
N LEU A 86 -17.69 -8.83 0.99
CA LEU A 86 -17.42 -7.83 -0.04
C LEU A 86 -18.47 -7.81 -1.15
N ALA A 87 -18.94 -8.99 -1.57
CA ALA A 87 -20.04 -9.09 -2.52
C ALA A 87 -21.34 -8.48 -1.96
N GLU A 88 -21.63 -8.70 -0.67
CA GLU A 88 -22.77 -8.09 0.03
C GLU A 88 -22.64 -6.57 0.13
N GLN A 89 -21.47 -6.06 0.52
CA GLN A 89 -21.23 -4.60 0.61
C GLN A 89 -21.29 -3.92 -0.76
N ALA A 90 -20.76 -4.56 -1.80
CA ALA A 90 -20.86 -4.08 -3.18
C ALA A 90 -22.31 -4.08 -3.67
N PHE A 91 -23.09 -5.13 -3.37
CA PHE A 91 -24.52 -5.19 -3.67
C PHE A 91 -25.32 -4.10 -2.96
N LEU A 92 -24.97 -3.78 -1.72
CA LEU A 92 -25.58 -2.71 -0.93
C LEU A 92 -25.13 -1.30 -1.35
N GLY A 93 -24.23 -1.18 -2.34
CA GLY A 93 -23.70 0.09 -2.83
C GLY A 93 -22.89 0.86 -1.77
N ARG A 94 -22.41 0.16 -0.73
CA ARG A 94 -21.73 0.78 0.42
C ARG A 94 -20.25 1.06 0.17
N SER A 95 -19.58 0.24 -0.64
CA SER A 95 -18.18 0.47 -1.00
C SER A 95 -17.72 -0.41 -2.17
N PRO A 96 -16.88 0.10 -3.10
CA PRO A 96 -16.31 -0.68 -4.20
C PRO A 96 -14.94 -1.30 -3.84
N LEU A 97 -14.68 -1.67 -2.58
CA LEU A 97 -13.40 -2.32 -2.22
C LEU A 97 -13.26 -3.64 -3.00
N THR A 98 -12.21 -3.74 -3.80
CA THR A 98 -11.87 -4.99 -4.49
C THR A 98 -11.02 -5.90 -3.59
N LEU A 99 -10.96 -7.19 -3.95
CA LEU A 99 -10.07 -8.13 -3.27
C LEU A 99 -8.60 -7.70 -3.32
N PHE A 100 -8.21 -7.04 -4.42
CA PHE A 100 -6.86 -6.53 -4.57
C PHE A 100 -6.59 -5.37 -3.62
N ASP A 101 -7.52 -4.41 -3.53
CA ASP A 101 -7.40 -3.29 -2.58
C ASP A 101 -7.25 -3.81 -1.15
N ILE A 102 -8.00 -4.85 -0.79
CA ILE A 102 -7.90 -5.47 0.53
C ILE A 102 -6.56 -6.15 0.74
N ALA A 103 -6.06 -6.89 -0.24
CA ALA A 103 -4.75 -7.53 -0.13
C ALA A 103 -3.63 -6.50 0.12
N VAL A 104 -3.63 -5.41 -0.64
CA VAL A 104 -2.63 -4.33 -0.53
C VAL A 104 -2.73 -3.64 0.82
N ASN A 105 -3.92 -3.22 1.22
CA ASN A 105 -4.07 -2.52 2.49
C ASN A 105 -3.84 -3.44 3.71
N LEU A 106 -4.10 -4.75 3.61
CA LEU A 106 -3.77 -5.72 4.66
C LEU A 106 -2.26 -5.89 4.82
N GLU A 107 -1.51 -5.95 3.72
CA GLU A 107 -0.05 -5.96 3.73
C GLU A 107 0.48 -4.68 4.40
N GLU A 108 -0.07 -3.53 4.02
CA GLU A 108 0.32 -2.24 4.57
C GLU A 108 0.02 -2.15 6.08
N CYS A 109 -1.14 -2.65 6.52
CA CYS A 109 -1.49 -2.77 7.94
C CYS A 109 -0.51 -3.65 8.71
N TRP A 110 0.04 -4.70 8.09
CA TRP A 110 1.01 -5.56 8.76
C TRP A 110 2.40 -4.93 8.84
N ARG A 111 2.77 -4.16 7.80
CA ARG A 111 4.06 -3.49 7.68
C ARG A 111 4.19 -2.26 8.58
N ILE A 112 3.14 -1.44 8.65
CA ILE A 112 3.19 -0.11 9.28
C ILE A 112 2.54 -0.09 10.66
N THR A 113 1.45 -0.84 10.86
CA THR A 113 0.63 -0.74 12.08
C THR A 113 1.18 -1.63 13.21
N PRO A 114 1.31 -1.08 14.44
CA PRO A 114 1.74 -1.87 15.60
C PRO A 114 0.72 -2.96 15.95
N ALA A 115 1.20 -4.06 16.52
CA ALA A 115 0.42 -5.31 16.64
C ALA A 115 -0.89 -5.19 17.43
N ASP A 116 -0.94 -4.28 18.40
CA ASP A 116 -2.10 -3.95 19.23
C ASP A 116 -3.17 -3.14 18.49
N GLU A 117 -2.78 -2.39 17.45
CA GLU A 117 -3.70 -1.58 16.65
C GLU A 117 -4.15 -2.28 15.35
N ARG A 118 -3.53 -3.41 14.97
CA ARG A 118 -3.84 -4.15 13.74
C ARG A 118 -5.30 -4.53 13.61
N LEU A 119 -5.95 -5.00 14.68
CA LEU A 119 -7.36 -5.35 14.65
C LEU A 119 -8.23 -4.15 14.27
N THR A 120 -7.97 -3.00 14.90
CA THR A 120 -8.68 -1.74 14.63
C THR A 120 -8.45 -1.27 13.20
N ALA A 121 -7.25 -1.44 12.66
CA ALA A 121 -6.93 -1.12 11.27
C ALA A 121 -7.70 -2.02 10.29
N VAL A 122 -7.77 -3.34 10.55
CA VAL A 122 -8.55 -4.29 9.73
C VAL A 122 -10.06 -3.99 9.79
N ILE A 123 -10.58 -3.64 10.97
CA ILE A 123 -11.99 -3.23 11.14
C ILE A 123 -12.29 -1.98 10.29
N LYS A 124 -11.42 -0.96 10.35
CA LYS A 124 -11.56 0.26 9.57
C LYS A 124 -11.49 -0.02 8.06
N LEU A 125 -10.59 -0.90 7.65
CA LEU A 125 -10.47 -1.33 6.26
C LEU A 125 -11.78 -1.92 5.73
N LEU A 126 -12.35 -2.87 6.48
CA LEU A 126 -13.57 -3.59 6.08
C LEU A 126 -14.84 -2.73 6.17
N ALA A 127 -14.85 -1.71 7.03
CA ALA A 127 -15.96 -0.78 7.16
C ALA A 127 -16.03 0.25 6.02
N GLY A 128 -14.89 0.49 5.35
CA GLY A 128 -14.74 1.49 4.28
C GLY A 128 -14.53 2.91 4.81
N GLU A 129 -13.77 3.70 4.07
CA GLU A 129 -13.44 5.08 4.43
C GLU A 129 -14.69 5.97 4.29
N GLY A 130 -15.30 6.34 5.43
CA GLY A 130 -16.43 7.27 5.48
C GLY A 130 -17.74 6.72 6.05
N ASN A 131 -17.85 5.42 6.32
CA ASN A 131 -18.95 4.93 7.18
C ASN A 131 -18.57 5.18 8.63
N SER A 132 -19.48 5.80 9.40
CA SER A 132 -19.40 5.74 10.86
C SER A 132 -19.29 4.26 11.20
N VAL A 133 -18.15 3.83 11.75
CA VAL A 133 -17.90 2.43 12.08
C VAL A 133 -19.06 1.98 12.95
N ASP A 134 -19.97 1.21 12.35
CA ASP A 134 -21.03 0.55 13.10
C ASP A 134 -20.33 -0.60 13.80
N THR A 135 -19.63 -0.24 14.87
CA THR A 135 -18.77 -1.10 15.70
C THR A 135 -19.56 -2.25 16.32
N ASP A 136 -20.89 -2.22 16.19
CA ASP A 136 -21.83 -3.25 16.63
C ASP A 136 -22.16 -4.29 15.53
N ASP A 137 -21.60 -4.20 14.32
CA ASP A 137 -21.74 -5.27 13.32
C ASP A 137 -20.90 -6.48 13.72
N ILE A 138 -21.54 -7.39 14.46
CA ILE A 138 -20.96 -8.65 14.96
C ILE A 138 -20.30 -9.44 13.81
N LYS A 139 -20.88 -9.42 12.61
CA LYS A 139 -20.31 -10.14 11.46
C LYS A 139 -18.98 -9.54 11.02
N LEU A 140 -18.88 -8.20 11.01
CA LEU A 140 -17.64 -7.49 10.67
C LEU A 140 -16.55 -7.73 11.73
N LEU A 141 -16.92 -7.72 13.01
CA LEU A 141 -15.98 -8.03 14.11
C LEU A 141 -15.47 -9.47 14.03
N ASP A 142 -16.35 -10.44 13.84
CA ASP A 142 -15.97 -11.85 13.70
C ASP A 142 -15.05 -12.06 12.48
N LEU A 143 -15.35 -11.39 11.35
CA LEU A 143 -14.53 -11.43 10.15
C LEU A 143 -13.15 -10.81 10.38
N ALA A 144 -13.07 -9.63 11.00
CA ALA A 144 -11.81 -8.95 11.28
C ALA A 144 -10.91 -9.76 12.24
N ASN A 145 -11.50 -10.34 13.28
CA ASN A 145 -10.78 -11.23 14.20
C ASN A 145 -10.28 -12.50 13.48
N GLY A 146 -11.12 -13.11 12.64
CA GLY A 146 -10.74 -14.27 11.84
C GLY A 146 -9.58 -13.97 10.87
N LEU A 147 -9.65 -12.81 10.20
CA LEU A 147 -8.58 -12.34 9.31
C LEU A 147 -7.29 -12.08 10.07
N GLN A 148 -7.33 -11.35 11.19
CA GLN A 148 -6.14 -11.07 11.99
C GLN A 148 -5.49 -12.36 12.49
N ALA A 149 -6.28 -13.31 12.99
CA ALA A 149 -5.76 -14.58 13.50
C ALA A 149 -5.12 -15.44 12.40
N LYS A 150 -5.70 -15.47 11.20
CA LYS A 150 -5.14 -16.20 10.05
C LYS A 150 -3.87 -15.54 9.52
N LEU A 151 -3.87 -14.22 9.41
CA LEU A 151 -2.69 -13.47 8.98
C LEU A 151 -1.54 -13.60 9.98
N ALA A 152 -1.81 -13.56 11.29
CA ALA A 152 -0.79 -13.77 12.32
C ALA A 152 -0.21 -15.20 12.38
N GLN A 153 -0.88 -16.18 11.77
CA GLN A 153 -0.35 -17.55 11.64
C GLN A 153 0.49 -17.73 10.37
N MET A 154 0.25 -16.91 9.35
CA MET A 154 0.83 -17.05 8.02
C MET A 154 2.00 -16.08 7.75
N LEU A 155 2.00 -14.92 8.41
CA LEU A 155 2.98 -13.83 8.29
C LEU A 155 3.82 -13.70 9.58
#